data_AF-G1UUI5-F1
#
_entry.id   AF-G1UUI5-F1
#
_cell.length_a   1.000
_cell.length_b   1.000
_cell.length_c   1.000
_cell.angle_alpha   90.00
_cell.angle_beta   90.00
_cell.angle_gamma   90.00
#
_symmetry.space_group_name_H-M   'P 1'
#
loop_
_entity.id
_entity.type
_entity.pdbx_description
1 polymer ?
#
loop_
_entity_poly.entity_id
_entity_poly.type
_entity_poly.pdbx_seq_one_letter_code
_entity_poly.pdbx_strand_id
1 'polypeptide(L)'
;MPPAWIQSYAEISGVSSDWLFFGRGPMRPSEPVAQSIPSVHPAVPPAPEPVPQVACPRCAKLEAELDIERQERRDLAAENRQLWKKNAELRERLARYEERAIKPDMEEPDPGDRPLA
;
A
#
# COMPACT_ATOMS: atom_id res chain seq x y z
N MET A 1 37.88 14.77 7.17
CA MET A 1 38.00 14.07 8.47
C MET A 1 36.59 13.78 8.98
N PRO A 2 36.27 12.54 9.39
CA PRO A 2 35.00 12.25 10.03
C PRO A 2 34.85 13.14 11.29
N PRO A 3 33.66 13.68 11.55
CA PRO A 3 33.38 14.38 12.80
C PRO A 3 33.72 13.52 14.03
N ALA A 4 34.30 14.13 15.06
CA ALA A 4 34.75 13.41 16.27
C ALA A 4 33.63 12.60 16.96
N TRP A 5 32.37 13.05 16.84
CA TRP A 5 31.22 12.36 17.43
C TRP A 5 31.02 10.94 16.88
N ILE A 6 31.46 10.65 15.66
CA ILE A 6 31.27 9.33 15.02
C ILE A 6 32.08 8.28 15.76
N GLN A 7 33.31 8.60 16.16
CA GLN A 7 34.17 7.69 16.92
C GLN A 7 33.60 7.45 18.32
N SER A 8 33.22 8.53 19.02
CA SER A 8 32.63 8.41 20.35
C SER A 8 31.34 7.59 20.34
N TYR A 9 30.47 7.78 19.34
CA TYR A 9 29.25 6.99 19.22
C TYR A 9 29.52 5.53 18.83
N ALA A 10 30.47 5.28 17.93
CA ALA A 10 30.89 3.93 17.54
C ALA A 10 31.38 3.12 18.76
N GLU A 11 32.19 3.73 19.63
CA GLU A 11 32.69 3.12 20.86
C GLU A 11 31.57 2.81 21.86
N ILE A 12 30.63 3.74 22.06
CA ILE A 12 29.52 3.57 23.00
C ILE A 12 28.52 2.50 22.53
N SER A 13 28.23 2.48 21.22
CA SER A 13 27.18 1.62 20.65
C SER A 13 27.68 0.27 20.14
N GLY A 14 29.00 0.10 19.99
CA GLY A 14 29.63 -1.06 19.37
C GLY A 14 29.35 -1.18 17.87
N VAL A 15 29.04 -0.06 17.21
CA VAL A 15 28.78 0.05 15.77
C VAL A 15 30.07 0.47 15.05
N SER A 16 30.30 -0.04 13.84
CA SER A 16 31.47 0.32 13.03
C SER A 16 31.46 1.80 12.61
N SER A 17 32.58 2.49 12.81
CA SER A 17 32.78 3.87 12.33
C SER A 17 32.69 3.98 10.81
N ASP A 18 33.16 2.95 10.09
CA ASP A 18 33.15 2.93 8.62
C ASP A 18 31.73 2.75 8.09
N TRP A 19 30.89 2.02 8.82
CA TRP A 19 29.47 1.92 8.51
C TRP A 19 28.74 3.24 8.78
N LEU A 20 29.01 3.88 9.93
CA LEU A 20 28.39 5.16 10.29
C LEU A 20 28.76 6.31 9.34
N PHE A 21 30.01 6.35 8.87
CA PHE A 21 30.49 7.46 8.05
C PHE A 21 30.41 7.19 6.54
N PHE A 22 30.71 5.97 6.09
CA PHE A 22 30.75 5.63 4.67
C PHE A 22 29.61 4.70 4.22
N GLY A 23 28.84 4.13 5.16
CA GLY A 23 27.83 3.11 4.84
C GLY A 23 28.43 1.79 4.35
N ARG A 24 29.71 1.52 4.64
CA ARG A 24 30.45 0.34 4.14
C ARG A 24 30.71 -0.66 5.25
N GLY A 25 30.80 -1.94 4.86
CA GLY A 25 31.11 -3.03 5.78
C GLY A 25 29.94 -3.41 6.69
N PRO A 26 30.16 -4.35 7.63
CA PRO A 26 29.14 -4.75 8.60
C PRO A 26 28.85 -3.62 9.60
N MET A 27 27.59 -3.51 10.01
CA MET A 27 27.17 -2.51 11.00
C MET A 27 27.82 -2.77 12.36
N ARG A 28 27.96 -4.04 12.77
CA ARG A 28 28.67 -4.43 14.00
C ARG A 28 29.86 -5.32 13.66
N PRO A 29 31.10 -4.99 14.09
CA PRO A 29 32.30 -5.81 13.78
C PRO A 29 32.23 -7.25 14.29
N SER A 30 31.43 -7.50 15.33
CA SER A 30 31.22 -8.82 15.94
C SER A 30 30.16 -9.66 15.23
N GLU A 31 29.41 -9.08 14.28
CA GLU A 31 28.52 -9.87 13.43
C GLU A 31 29.40 -10.68 12.46
N PRO A 32 29.28 -12.02 12.42
CA PRO A 32 29.94 -12.78 11.38
C PRO A 32 29.44 -12.24 10.05
N VAL A 33 30.35 -11.68 9.27
CA VAL A 33 30.08 -11.20 7.91
C VAL A 33 29.39 -12.35 7.19
N ALA A 34 28.10 -12.20 6.89
CA ALA A 34 27.47 -12.94 5.82
C ALA A 34 28.21 -12.49 4.56
N GLN A 35 29.32 -13.17 4.28
CA GLN A 35 30.16 -12.90 3.13
C GLN A 35 29.24 -12.96 1.92
N SER A 36 29.08 -11.84 1.23
CA SER A 36 28.62 -11.83 -0.14
C SER A 36 29.63 -12.64 -0.94
N ILE A 37 29.31 -13.92 -1.17
CA ILE A 37 30.14 -14.87 -1.91
C ILE A 37 30.25 -14.34 -3.36
N PRO A 38 31.45 -14.00 -3.88
CA PRO A 38 31.64 -14.00 -5.32
C PRO A 38 31.56 -15.46 -5.79
N SER A 39 30.59 -15.74 -6.65
CA SER A 39 30.31 -17.06 -7.22
C SER A 39 31.55 -17.70 -7.85
N VAL A 40 32.27 -18.50 -7.07
CA VAL A 40 33.13 -19.60 -7.53
C VAL A 40 33.05 -20.67 -6.45
N HIS A 41 32.44 -21.81 -6.77
CA HIS A 41 32.37 -22.96 -5.89
C HIS A 41 33.76 -23.45 -5.49
N PRO A 42 33.97 -23.76 -4.20
CA PRO A 42 34.48 -25.08 -3.85
C PRO A 42 33.57 -25.79 -2.83
N ALA A 43 33.51 -27.11 -2.93
CA ALA A 43 32.74 -27.98 -2.06
C ALA A 43 33.12 -27.78 -0.57
N VAL A 44 32.12 -27.50 0.28
CA VAL A 44 32.26 -27.30 1.74
C VAL A 44 31.12 -28.05 2.45
N PRO A 45 31.35 -28.59 3.67
CA PRO A 45 30.59 -29.69 4.32
C PRO A 45 29.14 -29.34 4.71
N PRO A 46 28.31 -30.31 5.18
CA PRO A 46 26.88 -30.11 5.36
C PRO A 46 26.61 -28.91 6.26
N ALA A 47 25.76 -28.01 5.75
CA ALA A 47 25.33 -26.80 6.42
C ALA A 47 24.82 -27.13 7.84
N PRO A 48 25.20 -26.36 8.87
CA PRO A 48 24.49 -26.42 10.14
C PRO A 48 23.03 -26.08 9.85
N GLU A 49 22.13 -26.96 10.33
CA GLU A 49 20.70 -26.85 10.10
C GLU A 49 20.21 -25.43 10.38
N PRO A 50 19.32 -24.87 9.54
CA PRO A 50 18.77 -23.54 9.78
C PRO A 50 18.04 -23.60 11.11
N VAL A 51 18.63 -22.96 12.13
CA VAL A 51 18.01 -22.77 13.43
C VAL A 51 16.65 -22.13 13.14
N PRO A 52 15.51 -22.77 13.51
CA PRO A 52 14.20 -22.24 13.21
C PRO A 52 14.12 -20.87 13.88
N GLN A 53 14.12 -19.82 13.05
CA GLN A 53 13.95 -18.46 13.52
C GLN A 53 12.57 -18.43 14.17
N VAL A 54 12.55 -18.37 15.51
CA VAL A 54 11.31 -18.31 16.26
C VAL A 54 10.54 -17.11 15.73
N ALA A 55 9.38 -17.38 15.12
CA ALA A 55 8.56 -16.35 14.51
C ALA A 55 8.34 -15.23 15.53
N CYS A 56 8.82 -14.04 15.22
CA CYS A 56 8.70 -12.89 16.13
C CYS A 56 7.20 -12.58 16.30
N PRO A 57 6.65 -12.67 17.52
CA PRO A 57 5.21 -12.50 17.74
C PRO A 57 4.72 -11.11 17.34
N ARG A 58 5.59 -10.10 17.42
CA ARG A 58 5.31 -8.74 16.94
C ARG A 58 5.17 -8.69 15.41
N CYS A 59 6.00 -9.44 14.67
CA CYS A 59 5.90 -9.50 13.22
C CYS A 59 4.61 -10.18 12.78
N ALA A 60 4.24 -11.31 13.39
CA ALA A 60 2.99 -12.00 13.10
C ALA A 60 1.76 -11.11 13.36
N LYS A 61 1.78 -10.33 14.46
CA LYS A 61 0.73 -9.36 14.76
C LYS A 61 0.62 -8.27 13.68
N LEU A 62 1.76 -7.69 13.27
CA LEU A 62 1.79 -6.65 12.25
C LEU A 62 1.36 -7.17 10.87
N GLU A 63 1.70 -8.40 10.51
CA GLU A 63 1.26 -9.05 9.27
C GLU A 63 -0.25 -9.26 9.27
N ALA A 64 -0.82 -9.72 10.38
CA ALA A 64 -2.27 -9.87 10.54
C ALA A 64 -3.00 -8.51 10.44
N GLU A 65 -2.50 -7.47 11.11
CA GLU A 65 -3.05 -6.11 11.01
C GLU A 65 -2.98 -5.58 9.56
N LEU A 66 -1.86 -5.83 8.86
CA LEU A 66 -1.69 -5.43 7.47
C LEU A 66 -2.68 -6.13 6.53
N ASP A 67 -2.97 -7.41 6.77
CA ASP A 67 -3.92 -8.16 5.96
C ASP A 67 -5.36 -7.69 6.19
N ILE A 68 -5.72 -7.36 7.44
CA ILE A 68 -7.01 -6.74 7.79
C ILE A 68 -7.15 -5.41 7.05
N GLU A 69 -6.18 -4.51 7.17
CA GLU A 69 -6.20 -3.19 6.53
C GLU A 69 -6.31 -3.31 5.00
N ARG A 70 -5.57 -4.25 4.40
CA ARG A 70 -5.67 -4.51 2.96
C ARG A 70 -7.05 -5.00 2.55
N GLN A 71 -7.70 -5.79 3.40
CA GLN A 71 -9.05 -6.27 3.15
C GLN A 71 -10.06 -5.12 3.25
N GLU A 72 -10.03 -4.33 4.32
CA GLU A 72 -10.87 -3.14 4.48
C GLU A 72 -10.71 -2.17 3.30
N ARG A 73 -9.48 -1.95 2.83
CA ARG A 73 -9.22 -1.13 1.64
C ARG A 73 -9.89 -1.68 0.38
N ARG A 74 -9.92 -3.00 0.19
CA ARG A 74 -10.59 -3.62 -0.98
C ARG A 74 -12.10 -3.45 -0.89
N ASP A 75 -12.66 -3.64 0.30
CA ASP A 75 -14.10 -3.52 0.56
C ASP A 75 -14.56 -2.08 0.36
N LEU A 76 -13.85 -1.10 0.95
CA LEU A 76 -14.10 0.33 0.72
C LEU A 76 -13.98 0.71 -0.76
N ALA A 77 -13.00 0.17 -1.49
CA ALA A 77 -12.87 0.44 -2.92
C ALA A 77 -14.04 -0.16 -3.73
N ALA A 78 -14.58 -1.31 -3.33
CA ALA A 78 -15.75 -1.91 -3.96
C ALA A 78 -17.01 -1.07 -3.70
N GLU A 79 -17.24 -0.66 -2.45
CA GLU A 79 -18.35 0.23 -2.07
C GLU A 79 -18.25 1.58 -2.77
N ASN A 80 -17.05 2.17 -2.83
CA ASN A 80 -16.82 3.43 -3.52
C ASN A 80 -17.23 3.34 -4.99
N ARG A 81 -16.81 2.28 -5.71
CA ARG A 81 -17.25 2.04 -7.10
C ARG A 81 -18.76 1.89 -7.21
N GLN A 82 -19.42 1.21 -6.26
CA GLN A 82 -20.87 1.07 -6.26
C GLN A 82 -21.57 2.41 -6.02
N LEU A 83 -21.07 3.22 -5.09
CA LEU A 83 -21.59 4.56 -4.80
C LEU A 83 -21.42 5.48 -6.00
N TRP A 84 -20.29 5.44 -6.71
CA TRP A 84 -20.10 6.20 -7.95
C TRP A 84 -21.14 5.85 -9.01
N LYS A 85 -21.44 4.56 -9.20
CA LYS A 85 -22.49 4.12 -10.14
C LYS A 85 -23.86 4.65 -9.73
N LYS A 86 -24.25 4.48 -8.45
CA LYS A 86 -25.53 4.98 -7.94
C LYS A 86 -25.62 6.50 -8.02
N ASN A 87 -24.55 7.21 -7.72
CA ASN A 87 -24.50 8.66 -7.77
C ASN A 87 -24.66 9.17 -9.22
N ALA A 88 -24.01 8.52 -10.19
CA ALA A 88 -24.19 8.82 -11.60
C ALA A 88 -25.65 8.59 -12.06
N GLU A 89 -26.25 7.45 -11.69
CA GLU A 89 -27.65 7.15 -12.00
C GLU A 89 -28.61 8.18 -11.39
N LEU A 90 -28.40 8.54 -10.12
CA LEU A 90 -29.23 9.55 -9.44
C LEU A 90 -29.09 10.93 -10.08
N ARG A 91 -27.87 11.33 -10.46
CA ARG A 91 -27.64 12.59 -11.19
C ARG A 91 -28.36 12.60 -12.54
N GLU A 92 -28.34 11.50 -13.28
CA GLU A 92 -29.07 11.38 -14.54
C GLU A 92 -30.58 11.48 -14.33
N ARG A 93 -31.12 10.77 -13.33
CA ARG A 93 -32.55 10.82 -13.00
C ARG A 93 -32.97 12.23 -12.59
N LEU A 94 -32.19 12.90 -11.75
CA LEU A 94 -32.44 14.29 -11.36
C LEU A 94 -32.47 15.20 -12.58
N ALA A 95 -31.48 15.12 -13.47
CA ALA A 95 -31.46 15.92 -14.70
C ALA A 95 -32.72 15.72 -15.56
N ARG A 96 -33.22 14.48 -15.70
CA ARG A 96 -34.48 14.20 -16.43
C ARG A 96 -35.71 14.80 -15.74
N TYR A 97 -35.77 14.80 -14.41
CA TYR A 97 -36.86 15.44 -13.68
C TYR A 97 -36.79 16.97 -13.79
N GLU A 98 -35.59 17.55 -13.68
CA GLU A 98 -35.36 18.97 -13.86
C GLU A 98 -35.74 19.42 -15.27
N GLU A 99 -35.37 18.66 -16.32
CA GLU A 99 -35.77 18.98 -17.70
C GLU A 99 -37.29 18.99 -17.87
N ARG A 100 -38.01 18.02 -17.31
CA ARG A 100 -39.49 17.99 -17.34
C ARG A 100 -40.12 19.14 -16.56
N ALA A 101 -39.54 19.52 -15.43
CA ALA A 101 -40.02 20.64 -14.64
C ALA A 101 -39.79 21.99 -15.34
N ILE A 102 -38.72 22.10 -16.14
CA ILE A 102 -38.37 23.30 -16.92
C ILE A 102 -39.16 23.38 -18.24
N LYS A 103 -39.54 22.23 -18.84
CA LYS A 103 -40.35 22.14 -20.06
C LYS A 103 -41.75 21.59 -19.77
N PRO A 104 -42.62 22.33 -19.05
CA PRO A 104 -43.97 21.86 -18.76
C PRO A 104 -44.90 21.82 -19.99
N ASP A 105 -44.49 22.35 -21.15
CA ASP A 105 -45.38 22.69 -22.28
C ASP A 105 -45.06 21.97 -23.62
N MET A 106 -44.34 20.84 -23.58
CA MET A 106 -44.01 20.02 -24.77
C MET A 106 -44.84 18.73 -24.88
N GLU A 107 -45.97 18.62 -24.16
CA GLU A 107 -47.02 17.68 -24.54
C GLU A 107 -47.83 18.33 -25.67
N GLU A 108 -47.49 17.98 -26.92
CA GLU A 108 -48.38 18.25 -28.05
C GLU A 108 -49.78 17.71 -27.72
N PRO A 109 -50.85 18.50 -27.91
CA PRO A 109 -52.21 18.00 -27.74
C PRO A 109 -52.40 16.77 -28.62
N ASP A 110 -52.93 15.70 -28.05
CA ASP A 110 -53.34 14.51 -28.79
C ASP A 110 -54.16 14.96 -30.02
N PRO A 111 -53.79 14.60 -31.27
CA PRO A 111 -54.52 15.01 -32.47
C PRO A 111 -56.00 14.59 -32.48
N GLY A 112 -56.46 13.80 -31.49
CA GLY A 112 -57.86 13.47 -31.26
C GLY A 112 -58.74 14.57 -30.65
N ASP A 113 -58.18 15.63 -30.06
CA ASP A 113 -58.97 16.67 -29.35
C ASP A 113 -59.40 17.86 -30.22
N ARG A 114 -59.24 17.78 -31.54
CA ARG A 114 -59.73 18.84 -32.44
C ARG A 114 -61.23 18.62 -32.71
N PRO A 115 -62.15 19.48 -32.25
CA PRO A 115 -63.57 19.30 -32.51
C PRO A 115 -63.82 19.40 -34.03
N LEU A 116 -64.51 18.40 -34.57
CA LEU A 116 -65.03 18.45 -35.94
C LEU A 116 -66.00 19.63 -36.04
N ALA A 117 -65.71 20.51 -37.00
CA ALA A 117 -66.50 21.69 -37.33
C ALA A 117 -67.94 21.35 -37.74
#